data_AF-A0A0B5Q8E9-F1
#
_entry.id   AF-A0A0B5Q8E9-F1
#
_cell.length_a   1.000
_cell.length_b   1.000
_cell.length_c   1.000
_cell.angle_alpha   90.00
_cell.angle_beta   90.00
_cell.angle_gamma   90.00
#
_symmetry.space_group_name_H-M   'P 1'
#
loop_
_entity.id
_entity.type
_entity.pdbx_description
1 polymer ?
#
loop_
_entity_poly.entity_id
_entity_poly.type
_entity_poly.pdbx_seq_one_letter_code
_entity_poly.pdbx_strand_id
1 'polypeptide(L)' 'METAYDLFKKLLVVMADIDRILDEKSKVIDSKRVEILDKKIDSLELEMFELKNKLKSIKLK' A
#
# COMPACT_ATOMS: atom_id res chain seq x y z
N MET A 1 -18.21 7.92 -9.57
CA MET A 1 -17.32 8.99 -9.08
C MET A 1 -16.67 8.43 -7.83
N GLU A 2 -15.35 8.24 -7.81
CA GLU A 2 -14.68 7.87 -6.56
C GLU A 2 -14.66 9.08 -5.62
N THR A 3 -15.20 8.90 -4.43
CA THR A 3 -15.23 9.93 -3.39
C THR A 3 -13.92 9.95 -2.62
N ALA A 4 -13.71 11.01 -1.82
CA ALA A 4 -12.61 11.05 -0.86
C ALA A 4 -12.64 9.84 0.09
N TYR A 5 -13.84 9.39 0.46
CA TYR A 5 -14.03 8.22 1.31
C TYR A 5 -13.58 6.92 0.59
N ASP A 6 -13.93 6.75 -0.68
CA ASP A 6 -13.53 5.56 -1.45
C ASP A 6 -12.00 5.48 -1.59
N LEU A 7 -11.35 6.62 -1.87
CA LEU A 7 -9.90 6.71 -1.97
C LEU A 7 -9.22 6.45 -0.63
N PHE A 8 -9.79 6.93 0.48
CA PHE A 8 -9.28 6.64 1.81
C PHE A 8 -9.45 5.16 2.19
N LYS A 9 -10.58 4.55 1.84
CA LYS A 9 -10.80 3.11 2.06
C LYS A 9 -9.76 2.27 1.30
N LYS A 10 -9.44 2.63 0.05
CA LYS A 10 -8.37 1.98 -0.71
C LYS A 10 -7.01 2.15 -0.04
N LEU A 11 -6.71 3.36 0.45
CA LEU A 11 -5.47 3.62 1.18
C LEU A 11 -5.32 2.70 2.40
N LEU A 12 -6.39 2.51 3.18
CA LEU A 12 -6.38 1.60 4.33
C LEU A 12 -6.12 0.15 3.93
N VAL A 13 -6.68 -0.31 2.81
CA VAL A 13 -6.44 -1.66 2.30
C VAL A 13 -4.98 -1.84 1.91
N VAL A 14 -4.39 -0.89 1.17
CA VAL A 14 -2.97 -0.92 0.79
C VAL A 14 -2.07 -0.97 2.03
N MET A 15 -2.36 -0.16 3.05
CA MET A 15 -1.61 -0.17 4.31
C MET A 15 -1.70 -1.52 5.03
N ALA A 16 -2.88 -2.12 5.09
CA ALA A 16 -3.08 -3.43 5.71
C ALA A 16 -2.36 -4.56 4.93
N ASP A 17 -2.31 -4.46 3.60
CA ASP A 17 -1.56 -5.41 2.78
C ASP A 17 -0.04 -5.28 2.98
N ILE A 18 0.50 -4.06 3.10
CA ILE A 18 1.91 -3.84 3.43
C ILE A 18 2.23 -4.48 4.79
N ASP A 19 1.41 -4.22 5.82
CA ASP A 19 1.60 -4.77 7.17
C ASP A 19 1.63 -6.31 7.15
N ARG A 20 0.68 -6.94 6.43
CA ARG A 20 0.63 -8.39 6.26
C ARG A 20 1.87 -8.94 5.55
N ILE A 21 2.38 -8.27 4.52
CA ILE A 21 3.55 -8.71 3.77
C ILE A 21 4.82 -8.56 4.61
N LEU A 22 4.92 -7.50 5.42
CA LEU A 22 6.01 -7.33 6.38
C LEU A 22 6.00 -8.42 7.45
N ASP A 23 4.83 -8.79 7.98
CA ASP A 23 4.69 -9.92 8.90
C ASP A 23 5.09 -11.24 8.24
N GLU A 24 4.68 -11.50 6.98
CA GLU A 24 5.14 -12.67 6.23
C GLU A 24 6.67 -12.65 6.06
N LYS A 25 7.24 -11.51 5.64
CA LYS A 25 8.68 -11.34 5.43
C LYS A 25 9.47 -11.63 6.71
N SER A 26 8.95 -11.22 7.87
CA SER A 26 9.59 -11.46 9.17
C SER A 26 9.75 -12.95 9.53
N LYS A 27 8.97 -13.83 8.88
CA LYS A 27 8.93 -15.29 9.14
C LYS A 27 9.67 -16.11 8.08
N VAL A 28 10.16 -15.47 7.02
CA VAL A 28 10.80 -16.16 5.88
C VAL A 28 12.34 -16.04 5.99
N ILE A 29 13.02 -17.18 5.83
CA ILE A 29 14.48 -17.28 5.82
C ILE A 29 15.07 -17.45 4.39
N ASP A 30 14.22 -17.73 3.40
CA ASP A 30 14.63 -17.88 2.00
C ASP A 30 14.85 -16.50 1.34
N SER A 31 16.09 -16.22 0.93
CA SER A 31 16.47 -14.90 0.38
C SER A 31 15.73 -14.54 -0.91
N LYS A 32 15.46 -15.51 -1.78
CA LYS A 32 14.69 -15.27 -3.01
C LYS A 32 13.26 -14.85 -2.70
N ARG A 33 12.62 -15.50 -1.74
CA ARG A 33 11.28 -15.13 -1.29
C ARG A 33 11.26 -13.79 -0.58
N VAL A 34 12.29 -13.46 0.20
CA VAL A 34 12.45 -12.11 0.80
C VAL A 34 12.51 -11.03 -0.30
N GLU A 35 13.31 -11.22 -1.34
CA GLU A 35 13.37 -10.26 -2.47
C GLU A 35 12.03 -10.09 -3.20
N ILE A 36 11.25 -11.17 -3.34
CA ILE A 36 9.91 -11.11 -3.92
C ILE A 36 8.97 -10.29 -3.04
N LEU A 37 9.02 -10.48 -1.71
CA LEU A 37 8.21 -9.72 -0.77
C LEU A 37 8.60 -8.24 -0.76
N ASP A 38 9.89 -7.92 -0.86
CA ASP A 38 10.38 -6.54 -0.97
C ASP A 38 9.83 -5.83 -2.21
N LYS A 39 9.92 -6.47 -3.38
CA LYS A 39 9.34 -5.91 -4.61
C LYS A 39 7.83 -5.66 -4.52
N LYS A 40 7.11 -6.49 -3.76
CA LYS A 40 5.68 -6.29 -3.52
C LYS A 40 5.43 -5.09 -2.61
N ILE A 41 6.23 -4.93 -1.56
CA ILE A 41 6.15 -3.77 -0.66
C ILE A 41 6.43 -2.49 -1.47
N ASP A 42 7.50 -2.44 -2.26
CA ASP A 42 7.83 -1.27 -3.09
C ASP A 42 6.66 -0.86 -4.01
N SER A 43 6.01 -1.84 -4.65
CA SER A 43 4.85 -1.59 -5.51
C SER A 43 3.67 -1.01 -4.75
N LEU A 44 3.40 -1.50 -3.54
CA LEU A 44 2.30 -1.01 -2.70
C LEU A 44 2.61 0.37 -2.10
N GLU A 45 3.87 0.66 -1.80
CA GLU A 45 4.29 2.00 -1.35
C GLU A 45 4.10 3.06 -2.44
N LEU A 46 4.36 2.71 -3.70
CA LEU A 46 4.05 3.56 -4.85
C LEU A 46 2.55 3.82 -4.97
N GLU A 47 1.72 2.78 -4.86
CA GLU A 47 0.26 2.92 -4.88
C GLU A 47 -0.25 3.79 -3.71
N MET A 48 0.29 3.59 -2.51
CA MET A 48 0.01 4.39 -1.32
C MET A 48 0.34 5.87 -1.55
N PHE A 49 1.50 6.16 -2.16
CA PHE A 49 1.92 7.51 -2.49
C PHE A 49 0.94 8.19 -3.47
N GLU A 50 0.53 7.47 -4.52
CA GLU A 50 -0.46 7.98 -5.48
C GLU A 50 -1.81 8.27 -4.83
N LEU A 51 -2.32 7.34 -4.01
CA LEU A 51 -3.59 7.51 -3.29
C LEU A 51 -3.54 8.72 -2.35
N LYS A 52 -2.43 8.90 -1.63
CA LYS A 52 -2.22 10.06 -0.76
C LYS A 52 -2.22 11.37 -1.54
N ASN A 53 -1.59 11.41 -2.72
CA ASN A 53 -1.59 12.59 -3.57
C ASN A 53 -2.98 12.89 -4.14
N LYS A 54 -3.70 11.87 -4.61
CA LYS A 54 -5.09 12.00 -5.06
C LYS A 54 -5.97 12.60 -3.96
N LEU A 55 -5.88 12.09 -2.74
CA LEU A 55 -6.60 12.60 -1.57
C LEU A 55 -6.29 14.08 -1.27
N LYS A 56 -5.01 14.48 -1.31
CA LYS A 56 -4.59 15.87 -1.10
C LYS A 56 -5.13 16.83 -2.17
N SER A 57 -5.31 16.34 -3.39
CA SER A 57 -5.79 17.15 -4.52
C SER A 57 -7.32 17.33 -4.55
N ILE A 58 -8.07 16.67 -3.65
CA ILE A 58 -9.51 16.82 -3.55
C ILE A 58 -9.82 18.21 -2.98
N LYS A 59 -10.39 19.07 -3.81
CA LYS A 59 -10.98 20.34 -3.36
C LYS A 59 -12.38 20.07 -2.85
N LEU A 60 -12.58 20.25 -1.54
CA LEU A 60 -13.91 20.33 -0.96
C LEU A 60 -14.57 21.61 -1.50
N LYS A 61 -15.68 21.45 -2.22
CA LYS A 61 -16.54 22.56 -2.65
C LYS A 61 -17.58 22.85 -1.59
#